data_AF-A0A8T6DTZ1-F1
#
_entry.id   AF-A0A8T6DTZ1-F1
#
_cell.length_a   1.000
_cell.length_b   1.000
_cell.length_c   1.000
_cell.angle_alpha   90.00
_cell.angle_beta   90.00
_cell.angle_gamma   90.00
#
_symmetry.space_group_name_H-M   'P 1'
#
loop_
_entity.id
_entity.type
_entity.pdbx_description
1 polymer ?
#
loop_
_entity_poly.entity_id
_entity_poly.type
_entity_poly.pdbx_seq_one_letter_code
_entity_poly.pdbx_strand_id
1 'polypeptide(L)' 'MPTPDIESCLNTHCPWSGEPVQVDSLTEYQGQIVGFCNTGCRDKFERAISQFEELLTGQEKAPTD' A
#
# COMPACT_ATOMS: atom_id res chain seq x y z
N MET A 1 0.01 -11.76 16.90
CA MET A 1 -0.29 -11.34 15.52
C MET A 1 0.95 -11.66 14.69
N PRO A 2 0.85 -12.38 13.57
CA PRO A 2 2.02 -12.69 12.77
C PRO A 2 2.64 -11.38 12.26
N THR A 3 3.94 -11.20 12.50
CA THR A 3 4.72 -10.10 11.95
C THR A 3 4.71 -10.22 10.42
N PRO A 4 4.49 -9.14 9.66
CA PRO A 4 4.57 -9.19 8.21
C PRO A 4 5.95 -9.73 7.79
N ASP A 5 5.94 -10.84 7.05
CA ASP A 5 7.14 -11.53 6.58
C ASP A 5 7.36 -11.22 5.10
N ILE A 6 8.60 -10.97 4.73
CA ILE A 6 9.02 -10.69 3.35
C ILE A 6 8.73 -11.87 2.43
N GLU A 7 8.68 -13.10 2.95
CA GLU A 7 8.29 -14.29 2.17
C GLU A 7 6.81 -14.28 1.76
N SER A 8 5.95 -13.60 2.52
CA SER A 8 4.52 -13.44 2.23
C SER A 8 4.23 -12.21 1.36
N CYS A 9 5.27 -11.47 0.98
CA CYS A 9 5.15 -10.26 0.20
C CYS A 9 4.79 -10.58 -1.25
N LEU A 10 3.73 -9.94 -1.75
CA LEU A 10 3.24 -10.10 -3.13
C LEU A 10 4.30 -9.74 -4.18
N ASN A 11 5.22 -8.83 -3.83
CA ASN A 11 6.26 -8.32 -4.71
C ASN A 11 7.65 -8.47 -4.11
N THR A 12 8.64 -8.68 -4.98
CA THR A 12 10.06 -8.79 -4.61
C THR A 12 10.84 -7.49 -4.81
N HIS A 13 10.31 -6.57 -5.62
CA HIS A 13 10.93 -5.28 -5.93
C HIS A 13 9.94 -4.14 -5.71
N CYS A 14 10.46 -3.00 -5.25
CA CYS A 14 9.74 -1.77 -4.98
C CYS A 14 9.01 -1.28 -6.24
N PRO A 15 7.69 -1.05 -6.20
CA PRO A 15 6.94 -0.56 -7.36
C PRO A 15 7.37 0.84 -7.84
N TRP A 16 8.02 1.62 -6.97
CA TRP A 16 8.45 2.98 -7.28
C TRP A 16 9.82 3.05 -7.95
N SER A 17 10.80 2.32 -7.41
CA SER A 17 12.22 2.42 -7.84
C SER A 17 12.72 1.18 -8.58
N GLY A 18 12.08 0.02 -8.39
CA GLY A 18 12.58 -1.26 -8.87
C GLY A 18 13.68 -1.89 -8.00
N GLU A 19 14.04 -1.27 -6.87
CA GLU A 19 15.01 -1.86 -5.92
C GLU A 19 14.39 -2.99 -5.09
N PRO A 20 15.18 -3.92 -4.52
CA PRO A 20 14.67 -4.99 -3.66
C PRO A 20 13.86 -4.46 -2.47
N VAL A 21 12.80 -5.17 -2.11
CA VAL A 21 11.98 -4.84 -0.94
C VAL A 21 12.74 -5.10 0.37
N GLN A 22 12.43 -4.34 1.40
CA GLN A 22 13.02 -4.45 2.73
C GLN A 22 11.98 -4.86 3.77
N VAL A 23 12.39 -5.69 4.72
CA VAL A 23 11.53 -6.25 5.80
C VAL A 23 10.93 -5.16 6.71
N ASP A 24 11.59 -4.01 6.83
CA ASP A 24 11.13 -2.87 7.64
C ASP A 24 10.15 -1.94 6.89
N SER A 25 9.92 -2.24 5.61
CA SER A 25 9.24 -1.37 4.65
C SER A 25 8.07 -2.10 3.99
N LEU A 26 7.34 -2.89 4.78
CA LEU A 26 6.15 -3.64 4.37
C LEU A 26 4.87 -2.93 4.83
N THR A 27 3.78 -3.10 4.08
CA THR A 27 2.43 -2.66 4.46
C THR A 27 1.39 -3.68 3.99
N GLU A 28 0.22 -3.68 4.62
CA GLU A 28 -0.92 -4.51 4.20
C GLU A 28 -1.88 -3.67 3.37
N TYR A 29 -2.23 -4.14 2.18
CA TYR A 29 -3.20 -3.52 1.29
C TYR A 29 -4.17 -4.58 0.75
N GLN A 30 -5.47 -4.37 0.98
CA GLN A 30 -6.53 -5.32 0.59
C GLN A 30 -6.26 -6.78 1.02
N GLY A 31 -5.73 -6.99 2.23
CA GLY A 31 -5.40 -8.31 2.75
C GLY A 31 -4.18 -8.96 2.12
N GLN A 32 -3.35 -8.20 1.39
CA GLN A 32 -2.09 -8.65 0.81
C GLN A 32 -0.92 -7.84 1.37
N ILE A 33 0.23 -8.47 1.57
CA ILE A 33 1.45 -7.78 2.00
C ILE A 33 2.18 -7.22 0.78
N VAL A 34 2.45 -5.91 0.78
CA VAL A 34 3.20 -5.21 -0.27
C VAL A 34 4.44 -4.60 0.34
N GLY A 35 5.59 -4.79 -0.33
CA GLY A 35 6.90 -4.37 0.16
C GLY A 35 7.49 -3.23 -0.65
N PHE A 36 8.33 -2.44 0.01
CA PHE A 36 9.02 -1.28 -0.56
C PHE A 36 10.50 -1.31 -0.22
N CYS A 37 11.31 -0.57 -0.97
CA CYS A 37 12.76 -0.50 -0.72
C CYS A 37 13.12 0.34 0.52
N ASN A 38 12.20 1.18 1.01
CA ASN A 38 12.34 1.96 2.22
C ASN A 38 10.95 2.43 2.73
N THR A 39 10.92 2.93 3.96
CA THR A 39 9.70 3.45 4.60
C THR A 39 9.12 4.67 3.89
N GLY A 40 9.95 5.50 3.25
CA GLY A 40 9.46 6.65 2.47
C GLY A 40 8.61 6.25 1.25
N CYS A 41 9.00 5.18 0.54
CA CYS A 41 8.23 4.61 -0.56
C CYS A 41 6.93 3.96 -0.07
N ARG A 42 6.96 3.29 1.09
CA ARG A 42 5.77 2.74 1.75
C ARG A 42 4.79 3.85 2.11
N ASP A 43 5.24 4.87 2.83
CA ASP A 43 4.38 5.96 3.30
C ASP A 43 3.77 6.76 2.13
N LYS A 44 4.53 6.91 1.02
CA LYS A 44 4.02 7.52 -0.21
C LYS A 44 2.89 6.70 -0.82
N PHE A 45 3.02 5.37 -0.80
CA PHE A 45 1.96 4.46 -1.26
C PHE A 45 0.72 4.57 -0.36
N GLU A 46 0.87 4.48 0.96
CA GLU A 46 -0.25 4.59 1.91
C GLU A 46 -1.00 5.91 1.77
N ARG A 47 -0.28 7.03 1.61
CA ARG A 47 -0.91 8.34 1.36
C ARG A 47 -1.66 8.40 0.03
N ALA A 48 -1.15 7.76 -1.01
CA ALA A 48 -1.83 7.70 -2.29
C ALA A 48 -3.12 6.89 -2.18
N ILE A 49 -3.06 5.70 -1.57
CA ILE A 49 -4.22 4.84 -1.33
C ILE A 49 -5.29 5.59 -0.53
N SER A 50 -4.92 6.23 0.59
CA SER A 50 -5.87 6.99 1.41
C SER A 50 -6.60 8.08 0.62
N GLN A 51 -5.90 8.81 -0.26
CA GLN A 51 -6.52 9.80 -1.13
C GLN A 51 -7.45 9.17 -2.17
N PHE A 52 -7.06 8.05 -2.77
CA PHE A 52 -7.90 7.33 -3.72
C PHE A 52 -9.14 6.75 -3.05
N GLU A 53 -9.03 6.18 -1.86
CA GLU A 53 -10.16 5.65 -1.08
C GLU A 53 -11.14 6.75 -0.69
N GLU A 54 -10.65 7.91 -0.24
CA GLU A 54 -11.49 9.08 0.05
C GLU A 54 -12.27 9.53 -1.20
N LEU A 55 -11.62 9.58 -2.36
CA LEU A 55 -12.28 9.93 -3.62
C LEU A 55 -13.28 8.87 -4.07
N LEU A 56 -12.95 7.58 -3.97
CA LEU A 56 -13.84 6.49 -4.38
C LEU A 56 -15.07 6.37 -3.47
N THR A 57 -14.89 6.54 -2.15
CA THR A 57 -16.00 6.56 -1.18
C THR A 57 -16.83 7.84 -1.27
N GLY A 58 -16.25 8.95 -1.73
CA GLY A 58 -16.92 10.22 -1.98
C GLY A 58 -17.74 10.29 -3.28
N GLN A 59 -17.63 9.30 -4.17
CA GLN A 59 -18.35 9.29 -5.46
C GLN A 59 -19.73 8.59 -5.42
N GLU A 60 -20.19 8.09 -4.26
CA GLU A 60 -21.55 7.56 -4.07
C GLU A 60 -22.51 8.59 -3.44
N LYS A 61 -22.43 9.86 -3.84
CA LYS A 61 -23.50 10.85 -3.54
C LYS A 61 -23.80 11.74 -4.73
N ALA A 62 -24.71 11.26 -5.58
CA ALA A 62 -25.63 12.09 -6.36
C ALA A 62 -26.88 11.26 -6.70
N PRO A 63 -28.10 11.82 -6.78
CA PRO A 63 -28.67 13.03 -6.16
C PRO A 63 -29.85 12.66 -5.23
N THR A 64 -30.15 13.46 -4.20
CA THR A 64 -31.46 13.42 -3.54
C THR A 64 -32.17 14.72 -3.87
N ASP A 65 -33.37 14.54 -4.43
CA ASP A 65 -34.42 15.47 -4.85
C ASP A 65 -34.56 16.72 -3.95
#